data_AF-A0A7K2W9B6-F1
#
_entry.id   AF-A0A7K2W9B6-F1
#
_cell.length_a   1.000
_cell.length_b   1.000
_cell.length_c   1.000
_cell.angle_alpha   90.00
_cell.angle_beta   90.00
_cell.angle_gamma   90.00
#
_symmetry.space_group_name_H-M   'P 1'
#
loop_
_entity.id
_entity.type
_entity.pdbx_description
1 polymer ?
#
loop_
_entity_poly.entity_id
_entity_poly.type
_entity_poly.pdbx_seq_one_letter_code
_entity_poly.pdbx_strand_id
1 'polypeptide(L)'
;MTWAAFWALIATLNGNATQASCQRLAEELSRRSVPDIIGFAERHAEALYRLDQEKFGMLPVADMTGRNGEPFPQSGDGFLYARCAVVAAGQAVWEGVFFDVDKFAPYTSAECDGEWLLYVPDQAYALATGKEWDRSTRHCFESYSNRDGWPNLRS
;
A
#
# COMPACT_ATOMS: atom_id res chain seq x y z
N MET A 1 4.54 -10.70 12.57
CA MET A 1 3.94 -11.58 11.54
C MET A 1 4.99 -12.00 10.50
N THR A 2 4.88 -13.21 9.95
CA THR A 2 5.69 -13.67 8.81
C THR A 2 5.16 -13.12 7.47
N TRP A 3 6.00 -13.03 6.44
CA TRP A 3 5.54 -12.60 5.10
C TRP A 3 4.43 -13.51 4.54
N ALA A 4 4.56 -14.83 4.71
CA ALA A 4 3.53 -15.77 4.27
C ALA A 4 2.16 -15.52 4.93
N ALA A 5 2.14 -15.23 6.24
CA ALA A 5 0.90 -14.92 6.94
C ALA A 5 0.30 -13.57 6.49
N PHE A 6 1.15 -12.57 6.22
CA PHE A 6 0.71 -11.29 5.67
C PHE A 6 0.06 -11.45 4.29
N TRP A 7 0.72 -12.16 3.37
CA TRP A 7 0.18 -12.38 2.03
C TRP A 7 -1.09 -13.23 2.02
N ALA A 8 -1.22 -14.19 2.94
CA ALA A 8 -2.46 -14.95 3.11
C ALA A 8 -3.65 -14.06 3.51
N LEU A 9 -3.42 -13.05 4.36
CA LEU A 9 -4.44 -12.05 4.72
C LEU A 9 -4.76 -11.12 3.54
N ILE A 10 -3.74 -10.61 2.84
CA ILE A 10 -3.93 -9.78 1.64
C ILE A 10 -4.71 -10.51 0.54
N ALA A 11 -4.50 -11.83 0.37
CA ALA A 11 -5.21 -12.61 -0.63
C ALA A 11 -6.75 -12.58 -0.48
N THR A 12 -7.26 -12.28 0.73
CA THR A 12 -8.71 -12.13 0.98
C THR A 12 -9.34 -10.93 0.26
N LEU A 13 -8.51 -9.95 -0.16
CA LEU A 13 -8.91 -8.79 -0.94
C LEU A 13 -9.26 -9.16 -2.40
N ASN A 14 -8.82 -10.33 -2.88
CA ASN A 14 -9.01 -10.79 -4.26
C ASN A 14 -8.54 -9.76 -5.32
N GLY A 15 -7.42 -9.09 -5.03
CA GLY A 15 -6.80 -8.16 -5.96
C GLY A 15 -7.27 -6.71 -5.88
N ASN A 16 -8.28 -6.39 -5.06
CA ASN A 16 -8.83 -5.04 -4.96
C ASN A 16 -9.10 -4.59 -3.51
N ALA A 17 -8.61 -3.41 -3.15
CA ALA A 17 -8.75 -2.78 -1.84
C ALA A 17 -9.96 -1.83 -1.77
N THR A 18 -11.14 -2.32 -2.13
CA THR A 18 -12.40 -1.59 -1.92
C THR A 18 -12.69 -1.40 -0.43
N GLN A 19 -13.54 -0.42 -0.08
CA GLN A 19 -14.03 -0.25 1.29
C GLN A 19 -14.58 -1.55 1.89
N ALA A 20 -15.38 -2.31 1.14
CA ALA A 20 -16.02 -3.54 1.62
C ALA A 20 -15.01 -4.70 1.80
N SER A 21 -14.02 -4.84 0.92
CA SER A 21 -12.97 -5.86 1.07
C SER A 21 -12.04 -5.54 2.25
N CYS A 22 -11.63 -4.27 2.39
CA CYS A 22 -10.81 -3.81 3.50
C CYS A 22 -11.54 -3.90 4.85
N GLN A 23 -12.84 -3.57 4.90
CA GLN A 23 -13.67 -3.76 6.09
C GLN A 23 -13.69 -5.24 6.53
N ARG A 24 -13.90 -6.18 5.60
CA ARG A 24 -13.87 -7.62 5.90
C ARG A 24 -12.50 -8.09 6.40
N LEU A 25 -11.42 -7.58 5.79
CA LEU A 25 -10.06 -7.89 6.24
C LEU A 25 -9.80 -7.34 7.65
N ALA A 26 -10.25 -6.13 7.96
CA ALA A 26 -10.15 -5.54 9.29
C ALA A 26 -10.93 -6.37 10.33
N GLU A 27 -12.14 -6.82 10.01
CA GLU A 27 -12.94 -7.71 10.85
C GLU A 27 -12.24 -9.06 11.08
N GLU A 28 -11.68 -9.69 10.03
CA GLU A 28 -10.91 -10.93 10.18
C GLU A 28 -9.68 -10.72 11.08
N LEU A 29 -8.92 -9.65 10.83
CA LEU A 29 -7.72 -9.31 11.58
C LEU A 29 -8.04 -8.99 13.05
N SER A 30 -9.18 -8.36 13.33
CA SER A 30 -9.64 -8.03 14.69
C SER A 30 -9.88 -9.24 15.60
N ARG A 31 -10.14 -10.42 15.00
CA ARG A 31 -10.34 -11.69 15.74
C ARG A 31 -9.01 -12.36 16.12
N ARG A 32 -7.89 -11.83 15.64
CA ARG A 32 -6.54 -12.30 15.97
C ARG A 32 -6.00 -11.55 17.19
N SER A 33 -4.82 -11.95 17.65
CA SER A 33 -4.18 -11.31 18.79
C SER A 33 -3.72 -9.88 18.43
N VAL A 34 -3.68 -8.96 19.41
CA VAL A 34 -3.13 -7.60 19.19
C VAL A 34 -1.70 -7.63 18.58
N PRO A 35 -0.78 -8.51 19.02
CA PRO A 35 0.51 -8.68 18.35
C PRO A 35 0.43 -9.07 16.85
N ASP A 36 -0.61 -9.80 16.43
CA ASP A 36 -0.83 -10.10 15.01
C ASP A 36 -1.33 -8.87 14.25
N ILE A 37 -2.20 -8.05 14.84
CA ILE A 37 -2.67 -6.79 14.26
C ILE A 37 -1.49 -5.85 14.03
N ILE A 38 -0.65 -5.67 15.06
CA ILE A 38 0.59 -4.88 14.97
C ILE A 38 1.53 -5.50 13.93
N GLY A 39 1.66 -6.84 13.93
CA GLY A 39 2.48 -7.55 12.96
C GLY A 39 2.03 -7.39 11.51
N PHE A 40 0.72 -7.27 11.27
CA PHE A 40 0.17 -6.94 9.96
C PHE A 40 0.51 -5.50 9.57
N ALA A 41 0.33 -4.54 10.49
CA ALA A 41 0.68 -3.13 10.26
C ALA A 41 2.15 -2.97 9.86
N GLU A 42 3.06 -3.63 10.59
CA GLU A 42 4.50 -3.61 10.29
C GLU A 42 4.81 -4.16 8.89
N ARG A 43 4.18 -5.26 8.49
CA ARG A 43 4.40 -5.85 7.15
C ARG A 43 3.77 -5.03 6.04
N HIS A 44 2.60 -4.46 6.28
CA HIS A 44 1.95 -3.56 5.35
C HIS A 44 2.82 -2.32 5.10
N ALA A 45 3.26 -1.66 6.17
CA ALA A 45 4.13 -0.50 6.08
C ALA A 45 5.46 -0.83 5.40
N GLU A 46 6.08 -1.97 5.71
CA GLU A 46 7.32 -2.42 5.05
C GLU A 46 7.10 -2.70 3.54
N ALA A 47 5.98 -3.31 3.16
CA ALA A 47 5.65 -3.57 1.76
C ALA A 47 5.50 -2.27 0.95
N LEU A 48 4.83 -1.26 1.53
CA LEU A 48 4.69 0.07 0.93
C LEU A 48 6.01 0.83 0.89
N TYR A 49 6.80 0.78 1.97
CA TYR A 49 8.11 1.41 2.06
C TYR A 49 9.09 0.88 1.01
N ARG A 50 9.08 -0.44 0.75
CA ARG A 50 9.92 -1.04 -0.30
C ARG A 50 9.52 -0.58 -1.70
N LEU A 51 8.23 -0.32 -1.93
CA LEU A 51 7.74 0.26 -3.20
C LEU A 51 7.94 1.77 -3.29
N ASP A 52 8.30 2.46 -2.21
CA ASP A 52 8.58 3.90 -2.20
C ASP A 52 9.93 4.17 -2.88
N GLN A 53 9.92 4.22 -4.22
CA GLN A 53 11.10 4.46 -5.04
C GLN A 53 10.76 5.41 -6.18
N GLU A 54 11.72 6.26 -6.53
CA GLU A 54 11.62 7.24 -7.61
C GLU A 54 11.17 6.62 -8.93
N LYS A 55 11.68 5.44 -9.28
CA LYS A 55 11.31 4.73 -10.52
C LYS A 55 9.81 4.41 -10.65
N PHE A 56 9.10 4.27 -9.52
CA PHE A 56 7.65 4.04 -9.51
C PHE A 56 6.88 5.35 -9.36
N GLY A 57 7.35 6.25 -8.47
CA GLY A 57 6.68 7.53 -8.23
C GLY A 57 6.78 8.54 -9.38
N MET A 58 7.75 8.36 -10.29
CA MET A 58 7.91 9.19 -11.49
C MET A 58 7.12 8.69 -12.70
N LEU A 59 6.45 7.53 -12.61
CA LEU A 59 5.54 7.08 -13.66
C LEU A 59 4.38 8.07 -13.79
N PRO A 60 3.84 8.29 -15.00
CA PRO A 60 2.63 9.07 -15.15
C PRO A 60 1.40 8.29 -14.68
N VAL A 61 0.33 9.02 -14.37
CA VAL A 61 -1.01 8.46 -14.14
C VAL A 61 -1.54 7.90 -15.47
N ALA A 62 -1.81 6.59 -15.53
CA ALA A 62 -2.01 5.87 -16.79
C ALA A 62 -3.20 6.35 -17.63
N ASP A 63 -4.25 6.82 -16.99
CA ASP A 63 -5.53 7.25 -17.59
C ASP A 63 -5.71 8.77 -17.63
N MET A 64 -4.65 9.53 -17.34
CA MET A 64 -4.68 10.99 -17.32
C MET A 64 -3.59 11.60 -18.20
N THR A 65 -3.97 12.67 -18.90
CA THR A 65 -3.05 13.53 -19.65
C THR A 65 -3.24 14.96 -19.21
N GLY A 66 -2.15 15.71 -19.17
CA GLY A 66 -2.18 17.15 -18.93
C GLY A 66 -2.85 17.92 -20.08
N ARG A 67 -2.98 19.23 -19.91
CA ARG A 67 -3.82 20.07 -20.80
C ARG A 67 -3.28 20.14 -22.24
N ASN A 68 -2.00 19.91 -22.43
CA ASN A 68 -1.34 19.95 -23.73
C ASN A 68 -0.97 18.54 -24.23
N GLY A 69 -1.54 17.48 -23.64
CA GLY A 69 -1.26 16.09 -23.98
C GLY A 69 0.01 15.51 -23.35
N GLU A 70 0.64 16.23 -22.43
CA GLU A 70 1.79 15.75 -21.66
C GLU A 70 1.38 14.65 -20.65
N PRO A 71 2.30 13.73 -20.28
CA PRO A 71 2.02 12.74 -19.25
C PRO A 71 1.63 13.42 -17.92
N PHE A 72 0.53 12.99 -17.31
CA PHE A 72 0.06 13.57 -16.05
C PHE A 72 0.88 13.02 -14.87
N PRO A 73 1.51 13.86 -14.04
CA PRO A 73 2.35 13.39 -12.95
C PRO A 73 1.54 12.80 -11.80
N GLN A 74 2.09 11.81 -11.09
CA GLN A 74 1.53 11.32 -9.83
C GLN A 74 1.70 12.36 -8.71
N SER A 75 0.68 12.49 -7.85
CA SER A 75 0.82 13.18 -6.56
C SER A 75 1.44 12.25 -5.50
N GLY A 76 1.87 12.80 -4.37
CA GLY A 76 2.35 11.99 -3.23
C GLY A 76 1.31 10.98 -2.74
N ASP A 77 0.06 11.42 -2.59
CA ASP A 77 -1.04 10.56 -2.14
C ASP A 77 -1.43 9.53 -3.22
N GLY A 78 -1.51 9.96 -4.49
CA GLY A 78 -1.79 9.05 -5.61
C GLY A 78 -0.75 7.95 -5.71
N PHE A 79 0.53 8.27 -5.50
CA PHE A 79 1.59 7.26 -5.45
C PHE A 79 1.46 6.33 -4.23
N LEU A 80 1.06 6.83 -3.06
CA LEU A 80 0.76 5.99 -1.90
C LEU A 80 -0.37 5.00 -2.20
N TYR A 81 -1.44 5.46 -2.85
CA TYR A 81 -2.60 4.64 -3.19
C TYR A 81 -2.28 3.60 -4.26
N ALA A 82 -1.49 3.96 -5.27
CA ALA A 82 -0.97 3.03 -6.27
C ALA A 82 -0.14 1.90 -5.62
N ARG A 83 0.74 2.23 -4.66
CA ARG A 83 1.49 1.22 -3.89
C ARG A 83 0.57 0.30 -3.08
N CYS A 84 -0.50 0.83 -2.50
CA CYS A 84 -1.52 0.03 -1.82
C CYS A 84 -2.26 -0.89 -2.79
N ALA A 85 -2.60 -0.43 -4.00
CA ALA A 85 -3.22 -1.23 -5.03
C ALA A 85 -2.31 -2.39 -5.49
N VAL A 86 -1.01 -2.15 -5.65
CA VAL A 86 -0.01 -3.21 -5.92
C VAL A 86 0.04 -4.25 -4.80
N VAL A 87 0.02 -3.81 -3.53
CA VAL A 87 -0.04 -4.75 -2.40
C VAL A 87 -1.34 -5.54 -2.42
N ALA A 88 -2.49 -4.90 -2.65
CA ALA A 88 -3.79 -5.55 -2.73
C ALA A 88 -3.88 -6.58 -3.87
N ALA A 89 -3.18 -6.34 -4.98
CA ALA A 89 -3.02 -7.27 -6.10
C ALA A 89 -2.25 -8.55 -5.73
N GLY A 90 -1.54 -8.54 -4.61
CA GLY A 90 -0.94 -9.70 -3.98
C GLY A 90 0.55 -9.88 -4.27
N GLN A 91 1.13 -10.90 -3.63
CA GLN A 91 2.58 -11.13 -3.58
C GLN A 91 3.24 -11.19 -4.96
N ALA A 92 2.67 -11.95 -5.90
CA ALA A 92 3.28 -12.15 -7.21
C ALA A 92 3.39 -10.84 -8.01
N VAL A 93 2.40 -9.95 -7.88
CA VAL A 93 2.42 -8.62 -8.50
C VAL A 93 3.45 -7.75 -7.79
N TRP A 94 3.37 -7.68 -6.45
CA TRP A 94 4.30 -6.90 -5.64
C TRP A 94 5.76 -7.27 -5.88
N GLU A 95 6.08 -8.56 -6.02
CA GLU A 95 7.43 -9.00 -6.40
C GLU A 95 7.74 -8.65 -7.86
N GLY A 96 6.77 -8.86 -8.75
CA GLY A 96 6.91 -8.65 -10.19
C GLY A 96 7.31 -7.21 -10.58
N VAL A 97 6.78 -6.20 -9.90
CA VAL A 97 7.09 -4.79 -10.21
C VAL A 97 8.53 -4.42 -9.91
N PHE A 98 9.22 -5.13 -9.02
CA PHE A 98 10.65 -4.87 -8.77
C PHE A 98 11.53 -5.33 -9.93
N PHE A 99 11.11 -6.36 -10.66
CA PHE A 99 11.80 -6.87 -11.84
C PHE A 99 11.47 -6.07 -13.09
N ASP A 100 10.24 -5.57 -13.20
CA ASP A 100 9.72 -4.90 -14.38
C ASP A 100 8.81 -3.74 -13.96
N VAL A 101 9.31 -2.52 -14.16
CA VAL A 101 8.63 -1.28 -13.75
C VAL A 101 7.30 -1.08 -14.48
N ASP A 102 7.17 -1.59 -15.70
CA ASP A 102 5.95 -1.43 -16.51
C ASP A 102 4.77 -2.19 -15.90
N LYS A 103 5.04 -3.19 -15.05
CA LYS A 103 4.00 -3.88 -14.27
C LYS A 103 3.39 -3.01 -13.18
N PHE A 104 4.06 -1.94 -12.77
CA PHE A 104 3.51 -0.97 -11.83
C PHE A 104 2.56 0.02 -12.53
N ALA A 105 2.83 0.36 -13.79
CA ALA A 105 2.13 1.42 -14.51
C ALA A 105 0.58 1.31 -14.50
N PRO A 106 -0.05 0.12 -14.65
CA PRO A 106 -1.51 0.02 -14.56
C PRO A 106 -2.08 0.49 -13.22
N TYR A 107 -1.32 0.36 -12.14
CA TYR A 107 -1.76 0.74 -10.79
C TYR A 107 -1.67 2.25 -10.53
N THR A 108 -1.10 3.05 -11.45
CA THR A 108 -1.13 4.51 -11.35
C THR A 108 -2.45 5.11 -11.82
N SER A 109 -3.34 4.32 -12.44
CA SER A 109 -4.68 4.76 -12.88
C SER A 109 -5.51 5.26 -11.70
N ALA A 110 -6.33 6.30 -11.94
CA ALA A 110 -7.26 6.83 -10.96
C ALA A 110 -8.33 5.82 -10.50
N GLU A 111 -8.56 4.75 -11.27
CA GLU A 111 -9.46 3.65 -10.90
C GLU A 111 -8.80 2.63 -9.96
N CYS A 112 -7.46 2.60 -9.90
CA CYS A 112 -6.68 1.72 -9.04
C CYS A 112 -6.39 2.38 -7.69
N ASP A 113 -7.44 2.62 -6.91
CA ASP A 113 -7.33 3.21 -5.58
C ASP A 113 -7.17 2.14 -4.49
N GLY A 114 -6.04 2.19 -3.79
CA GLY A 114 -5.72 1.32 -2.66
C GLY A 114 -5.90 1.97 -1.28
N GLU A 115 -6.40 3.21 -1.20
CA GLU A 115 -6.46 4.01 0.03
C GLU A 115 -7.06 3.26 1.22
N TRP A 116 -8.17 2.52 1.01
CA TRP A 116 -8.85 1.82 2.10
C TRP A 116 -7.98 0.80 2.84
N LEU A 117 -6.94 0.26 2.19
CA LEU A 117 -6.02 -0.69 2.82
C LEU A 117 -5.18 -0.02 3.93
N LEU A 118 -4.95 1.30 3.85
CA LEU A 118 -4.20 2.06 4.85
C LEU A 118 -4.86 2.04 6.23
N TYR A 119 -6.19 1.95 6.27
CA TYR A 119 -6.99 2.01 7.50
C TYR A 119 -7.22 0.65 8.17
N VAL A 120 -6.94 -0.46 7.46
CA VAL A 120 -7.20 -1.82 7.96
C VAL A 120 -6.58 -2.10 9.34
N PRO A 121 -5.30 -1.76 9.60
CA PRO A 121 -4.69 -2.06 10.90
C PRO A 121 -5.36 -1.31 12.06
N ASP A 122 -5.67 -0.03 11.87
CA ASP A 122 -6.27 0.85 12.87
C ASP A 122 -7.71 0.44 13.16
N GLN A 123 -8.48 0.11 12.11
CA GLN A 123 -9.83 -0.44 12.24
C GLN A 123 -9.82 -1.78 12.97
N ALA A 124 -8.92 -2.69 12.61
CA ALA A 124 -8.80 -3.99 13.27
C ALA A 124 -8.44 -3.84 14.75
N TYR A 125 -7.52 -2.93 15.08
CA TYR A 125 -7.14 -2.64 16.46
C TYR A 125 -8.30 -2.06 17.27
N ALA A 126 -9.02 -1.09 16.70
CA ALA A 126 -10.19 -0.50 17.33
C ALA A 126 -11.30 -1.54 17.58
N LEU A 127 -11.56 -2.42 16.61
CA LEU A 127 -12.51 -3.53 16.75
C LEU A 127 -12.09 -4.52 17.84
N ALA A 128 -10.79 -4.84 17.93
CA ALA A 128 -10.27 -5.82 18.88
C ALA A 128 -10.19 -5.30 20.33
N THR A 129 -9.99 -3.98 20.51
CA THR A 129 -9.63 -3.40 21.81
C THR A 129 -10.63 -2.35 22.32
N GLY A 130 -11.49 -1.83 21.45
CA GLY A 130 -12.36 -0.69 21.73
C GLY A 130 -11.62 0.65 21.85
N LYS A 131 -10.37 0.74 21.39
CA LYS A 131 -9.52 1.93 21.52
C LYS A 131 -8.95 2.35 20.17
N GLU A 132 -8.79 3.66 19.98
CA GLU A 132 -7.98 4.17 18.88
C GLU A 132 -6.51 3.78 19.08
N TRP A 133 -5.80 3.62 17.96
CA TRP A 133 -4.39 3.31 17.96
C TRP A 133 -3.58 4.50 17.47
N ASP A 134 -2.67 5.01 18.30
CA ASP A 134 -1.60 5.90 17.84
C ASP A 134 -0.54 5.04 17.12
N ARG A 135 -0.88 4.65 15.88
CA ARG A 135 -0.14 3.65 15.12
C ARG A 135 1.26 4.18 14.79
N SER A 136 2.26 3.42 15.24
CA SER A 136 3.64 3.57 14.82
C SER A 136 4.15 2.22 14.31
N THR A 137 4.94 2.27 13.24
CA THR A 137 5.61 1.10 12.68
C THR A 137 7.07 1.44 12.41
N ARG A 138 7.92 0.42 12.23
CA ARG A 138 9.35 0.64 11.97
C ARG A 138 9.61 1.47 10.70
N HIS A 139 8.76 1.31 9.68
CA HIS A 139 8.86 2.01 8.42
C HIS A 139 7.68 2.96 8.27
N CYS A 140 7.93 4.23 7.96
CA CYS A 140 6.85 5.11 7.56
C CYS A 140 6.31 4.65 6.19
N PHE A 141 5.00 4.55 6.01
CA PHE A 141 4.41 4.15 4.73
C PHE A 141 4.24 5.34 3.76
N GLU A 142 4.27 6.57 4.30
CA GLU A 142 4.11 7.80 3.53
C GLU A 142 5.11 7.86 2.36
N SER A 143 4.67 8.48 1.27
CA SER A 143 5.51 8.68 0.08
C SER A 143 6.76 9.49 0.44
N TYR A 144 7.88 9.19 -0.23
CA TYR A 144 9.19 9.83 -0.04
C TYR A 144 9.85 9.56 1.32
N SER A 145 9.35 8.60 2.10
CA SER A 145 9.94 8.21 3.40
C SER A 145 11.13 7.26 3.26
N ASN A 146 11.20 6.47 2.19
CA ASN A 146 12.35 5.65 1.84
C ASN A 146 13.43 6.49 1.16
N ARG A 147 14.26 7.17 1.96
CA ARG A 147 15.37 8.00 1.48
C ARG A 147 16.34 7.28 0.54
N ASP A 148 16.41 5.96 0.59
CA ASP A 148 17.25 5.17 -0.32
C ASP A 148 16.59 4.95 -1.68
N GLY A 149 15.26 4.92 -1.72
CA GLY A 149 14.46 4.88 -2.95
C GLY A 149 14.42 6.21 -3.71
N TRP A 150 14.88 7.31 -3.10
CA TRP A 150 14.84 8.66 -3.65
C TRP A 150 16.22 9.36 -3.61
N PRO A 151 17.18 8.98 -4.48
CA PRO A 151 18.55 9.49 -4.45
C PRO A 151 18.64 11.03 -4.55
N ASN A 152 17.73 11.65 -5.31
CA ASN A 152 17.70 13.10 -5.52
C ASN A 152 17.10 13.89 -4.33
N LEU A 153 16.49 13.21 -3.37
CA LEU A 153 15.93 13.82 -2.14
C LEU A 153 16.82 13.63 -0.90
N ARG A 154 18.03 13.10 -1.10
CA ARG A 154 19.08 13.00 -0.07
C ARG A 154 19.81 14.35 0.05
N SER A 155 19.17 15.32 0.70
CA SER A 155 19.82 16.56 1.17
C SER A 155 20.44 16.36 2.54
#